data_AF-A0A382HX46-F1
#
_entry.id   AF-A0A382HX46-F1
#
_cell.length_a   1.000
_cell.length_b   1.000
_cell.length_c   1.000
_cell.angle_alpha   90.00
_cell.angle_beta   90.00
_cell.angle_gamma   90.00
#
_symmetry.space_group_name_H-M   'P 1'
#
loop_
_entity.id
_entity.type
_entity.pdbx_description
1 polymer ?
#
loop_
_entity_poly.entity_id
_entity_poly.type
_entity_poly.pdbx_seq_one_letter_code
_entity_poly.pdbx_strand_id
1 'polypeptide(L)'
;MNLKRILLALLISCWSTSLTAAKPNVLFIAIDDLNDWIGCLGGHPQAHTPNLDQLAKRGVLFTRAYCAAPSCNPSRASLMTGILPSPSGVYHNSQPWRPAMPKAV
;
A
#
# COMPACT_ATOMS: atom_id res chain seq x y z
N MET A 1 30.03 38.82 -27.42
CA MET A 1 29.25 37.56 -27.56
C MET A 1 27.78 37.93 -27.73
N ASN A 2 27.13 37.51 -28.82
CA ASN A 2 25.84 38.09 -29.25
C ASN A 2 24.67 37.60 -28.36
N LEU A 3 23.78 38.49 -27.92
CA LEU A 3 22.70 38.21 -26.94
C LEU A 3 21.80 37.03 -27.34
N LYS A 4 21.58 36.84 -28.65
CA LYS A 4 20.86 35.68 -29.22
C LYS A 4 21.53 34.34 -28.93
N ARG A 5 22.87 34.29 -28.86
CA ARG A 5 23.62 33.06 -28.53
C ARG A 5 23.51 32.71 -27.05
N ILE A 6 23.40 33.70 -26.17
CA ILE A 6 23.20 33.50 -24.73
C ILE A 6 21.78 32.98 -24.46
N LEU A 7 20.77 33.57 -25.11
CA LEU A 7 19.38 33.10 -25.01
C LEU A 7 19.19 31.69 -25.56
N LEU A 8 19.84 31.35 -26.68
CA LEU A 8 19.78 30.00 -27.25
C LEU A 8 20.47 28.96 -26.35
N ALA A 9 21.60 29.31 -25.71
CA ALA A 9 22.28 28.43 -24.78
C ALA A 9 21.46 28.16 -23.50
N LEU A 10 20.75 29.17 -22.98
CA LEU A 10 19.85 29.04 -21.83
C LEU A 10 18.60 28.21 -22.14
N LEU A 11 18.06 28.31 -23.35
CA LEU A 11 16.94 27.48 -23.80
C LEU A 11 17.34 26.00 -23.92
N ILE A 12 18.56 25.72 -24.39
CA ILE A 12 19.09 24.35 -24.49
C ILE A 12 19.40 23.76 -23.11
N SER A 13 19.86 24.56 -22.13
CA SER A 13 20.15 24.07 -20.77
C SER A 13 18.90 23.77 -19.94
N CYS A 14 17.73 24.26 -20.36
CA CYS A 14 16.45 24.04 -19.68
C CYS A 14 15.73 22.77 -20.17
N TRP A 15 16.20 22.18 -21.28
CA TRP A 15 15.70 20.90 -21.78
C TRP A 15 16.64 19.80 -21.32
N SER A 16 16.12 18.84 -20.56
CA SER A 16 16.76 17.54 -20.27
C SER A 16 17.66 17.48 -19.04
N THR A 17 17.04 17.66 -17.87
CA THR A 17 17.36 16.79 -16.73
C THR A 17 16.08 16.20 -16.16
N SER A 18 15.49 15.24 -16.88
CA SER A 18 14.58 14.30 -16.23
C SER A 18 15.42 13.46 -15.28
N LEU A 19 15.50 13.90 -14.02
CA LEU A 19 16.04 13.08 -12.95
C LEU A 19 15.15 11.84 -12.87
N THR A 20 15.68 10.69 -13.31
CA THR A 20 14.98 9.41 -13.14
C THR A 20 14.81 9.20 -11.64
N ALA A 21 13.59 9.44 -11.15
CA ALA A 21 13.28 9.25 -9.75
C ALA A 21 13.53 7.78 -9.43
N ALA A 22 14.41 7.51 -8.47
CA ALA A 22 14.73 6.15 -8.07
C ALA A 22 13.43 5.41 -7.71
N LYS A 23 13.27 4.20 -8.23
CA LYS A 23 12.10 3.37 -7.93
C LYS A 23 12.05 3.14 -6.41
N PRO A 24 10.98 3.50 -5.71
CA PRO A 24 10.90 3.32 -4.27
C PRO A 24 10.83 1.82 -3.93
N ASN A 25 11.39 1.46 -2.79
CA ASN A 25 11.13 0.17 -2.16
C ASN A 25 9.73 0.19 -1.53
N VAL A 26 9.03 -0.95 -1.60
CA VAL A 26 7.71 -1.12 -0.96
C VAL A 26 7.85 -2.16 0.15
N LEU A 27 7.60 -1.73 1.40
CA LEU A 27 7.49 -2.62 2.55
C LEU A 27 6.02 -2.80 2.89
N PHE A 28 5.50 -4.01 2.67
CA PHE A 28 4.15 -4.39 3.06
C PHE A 28 4.16 -5.11 4.41
N ILE A 29 3.55 -4.49 5.42
CA ILE A 29 3.43 -5.04 6.78
C ILE A 29 2.00 -5.52 6.99
N ALA A 30 1.81 -6.81 7.21
CA ALA A 30 0.52 -7.41 7.53
C ALA A 30 0.55 -7.98 8.96
N ILE A 31 -0.48 -7.70 9.74
CA ILE A 31 -0.63 -8.18 11.12
C ILE A 31 -1.88 -9.06 11.17
N ASP A 32 -1.76 -10.26 11.70
CA ASP A 32 -2.89 -11.20 11.81
C ASP A 32 -3.79 -10.79 12.98
N ASP A 33 -5.11 -10.86 12.76
CA ASP A 33 -6.16 -10.61 13.74
C ASP A 33 -6.11 -9.25 14.48
N LEU A 34 -5.38 -8.26 13.97
CA LEU A 34 -5.34 -6.92 14.55
C LEU A 34 -6.66 -6.18 14.31
N ASN A 35 -7.26 -5.69 15.40
CA ASN A 35 -8.43 -4.82 15.37
C ASN A 35 -8.03 -3.32 15.46
N ASP A 36 -9.00 -2.44 15.67
CA ASP A 36 -8.83 -0.99 15.79
C ASP A 36 -8.31 -0.52 17.17
N TRP A 37 -7.80 -1.41 18.02
CA TRP A 37 -7.36 -1.07 19.38
C TRP A 37 -6.05 -0.28 19.46
N ILE A 38 -5.43 0.05 18.35
CA ILE A 38 -4.15 0.77 18.32
C ILE A 38 -4.32 2.27 18.66
N GLY A 39 -3.26 2.87 19.22
CA GLY A 39 -3.28 4.25 19.72
C GLY A 39 -3.68 5.28 18.68
N CYS A 40 -3.19 5.15 17.44
CA CYS A 40 -3.53 6.07 16.36
C CYS A 40 -4.99 6.04 15.89
N LEU A 41 -5.77 5.02 16.30
CA LEU A 41 -7.21 4.94 16.06
C LEU A 41 -8.04 5.31 17.31
N GLY A 42 -7.40 5.75 18.39
CA GLY A 42 -8.08 6.05 19.66
C GLY A 42 -8.60 4.79 20.36
N GLY A 43 -7.93 3.65 20.13
CA GLY A 43 -8.33 2.34 20.61
C GLY A 43 -8.17 2.13 22.13
N HIS A 44 -8.02 0.87 22.54
CA HIS A 44 -8.08 0.47 23.95
C HIS A 44 -7.00 1.19 24.80
N PRO A 45 -7.33 1.71 26.01
CA PRO A 45 -6.41 2.53 26.82
C PRO A 45 -5.13 1.80 27.28
N GLN A 46 -5.13 0.47 27.27
CA GLN A 46 -3.95 -0.34 27.60
C GLN A 46 -3.04 -0.61 26.38
N ALA A 47 -3.47 -0.30 25.16
CA ALA A 47 -2.66 -0.53 23.97
C ALA A 47 -1.55 0.52 23.88
N HIS A 48 -0.30 0.07 24.05
CA HIS A 48 0.87 0.93 23.89
C HIS A 48 1.55 0.67 22.54
N THR A 49 1.25 1.50 21.54
CA THR A 49 1.70 1.31 20.14
C THR A 49 2.50 2.48 19.56
N PRO A 50 3.54 3.00 20.27
CA PRO A 50 4.21 4.25 19.90
C PRO A 50 4.84 4.23 18.49
N ASN A 51 5.31 3.06 18.02
CA ASN A 51 5.88 2.91 16.68
C ASN A 51 4.81 2.97 15.57
N LEU A 52 3.62 2.40 15.80
CA LEU A 52 2.50 2.53 14.86
C LEU A 52 1.97 3.96 14.84
N ASP A 53 1.91 4.62 16.01
CA ASP A 53 1.49 6.01 16.13
C ASP A 53 2.47 6.94 15.40
N GLN A 54 3.77 6.69 15.51
CA GLN A 54 4.80 7.43 14.77
C GLN A 54 4.68 7.20 13.25
N LEU A 55 4.40 5.96 12.82
CA LEU A 55 4.20 5.64 11.42
C LEU A 55 2.98 6.40 10.85
N ALA A 56 1.86 6.40 11.57
CA ALA A 56 0.64 7.09 11.17
C ALA A 56 0.86 8.62 11.03
N LYS A 57 1.58 9.24 11.97
CA LYS A 57 1.92 10.68 11.93
C LYS A 57 2.77 11.08 10.73
N ARG A 58 3.53 10.15 10.14
CA ARG A 58 4.44 10.39 9.01
C ARG A 58 3.81 10.05 7.66
N GLY A 59 2.57 9.55 7.65
CA GLY A 59 1.91 9.05 6.46
C GLY A 59 0.43 9.42 6.41
N VAL A 60 -0.34 8.56 5.74
CA VAL A 60 -1.80 8.69 5.62
C VAL A 60 -2.44 7.56 6.42
N LEU A 61 -3.31 7.92 7.36
CA LEU A 61 -4.11 6.97 8.14
C LEU A 61 -5.52 6.88 7.55
N PHE A 62 -5.91 5.69 7.11
CA PHE A 62 -7.28 5.42 6.68
C PHE A 62 -8.11 4.95 7.88
N THR A 63 -9.04 5.78 8.35
CA THR A 63 -9.92 5.46 9.50
C THR A 63 -11.12 4.59 9.12
N ARG A 64 -11.30 4.31 7.83
CA ARG A 64 -12.40 3.51 7.28
C ARG A 64 -11.87 2.53 6.23
N ALA A 65 -11.02 1.60 6.70
CA ALA A 65 -10.50 0.50 5.90
C ALA A 65 -11.17 -0.80 6.32
N TYR A 66 -11.70 -1.58 5.37
CA TYR A 66 -12.42 -2.83 5.63
C TYR A 66 -11.76 -3.98 4.86
N CYS A 67 -11.71 -5.16 5.48
CA CYS A 67 -11.33 -6.38 4.77
C CYS A 67 -12.48 -6.84 3.85
N ALA A 68 -12.14 -7.55 2.78
CA ALA A 68 -13.14 -8.11 1.87
C ALA A 68 -13.91 -9.30 2.46
N ALA A 69 -13.33 -9.98 3.45
CA ALA A 69 -13.96 -11.06 4.20
C ALA A 69 -13.39 -11.16 5.62
N PRO A 70 -14.20 -11.48 6.64
CA PRO A 70 -13.77 -11.62 8.03
C PRO A 70 -13.15 -13.00 8.31
N SER A 71 -12.29 -13.50 7.41
CA SER A 71 -11.59 -14.79 7.54
C SER A 71 -10.20 -14.69 6.91
N CYS A 72 -9.19 -15.27 7.56
CA CYS A 72 -7.77 -15.13 7.22
C CYS A 72 -7.47 -15.40 5.74
N ASN A 73 -7.82 -16.58 5.23
CA ASN A 73 -7.50 -16.98 3.85
C ASN A 73 -8.30 -16.21 2.79
N PRO A 74 -9.64 -16.08 2.87
CA PRO A 74 -10.39 -15.23 1.94
C PRO A 74 -9.92 -13.76 1.91
N SER A 75 -9.61 -13.18 3.08
CA SER A 75 -9.12 -11.80 3.19
C SER A 75 -7.76 -11.63 2.53
N ARG A 76 -6.80 -12.50 2.86
CA ARG A 76 -5.44 -12.48 2.30
C ARG A 76 -5.45 -12.75 0.80
N ALA A 77 -6.25 -13.72 0.36
CA ALA A 77 -6.40 -14.04 -1.05
C ALA A 77 -6.89 -12.82 -1.85
N SER A 78 -7.90 -12.14 -1.33
CA SER A 78 -8.44 -10.94 -1.96
C SER A 78 -7.45 -9.79 -2.00
N LEU A 79 -6.74 -9.53 -0.89
CA LEU A 79 -5.73 -8.47 -0.81
C LEU A 79 -4.55 -8.71 -1.77
N MET A 80 -4.09 -9.94 -1.91
CA MET A 80 -2.93 -10.27 -2.74
C MET A 80 -3.23 -10.31 -4.24
N THR A 81 -4.48 -10.56 -4.63
CA THR A 81 -4.87 -10.72 -6.04
C THR A 81 -5.71 -9.56 -6.57
N GLY A 82 -6.29 -8.75 -5.68
CA GLY A 82 -7.29 -7.74 -6.05
C GLY A 82 -8.65 -8.33 -6.43
N ILE A 83 -8.90 -9.62 -6.20
CA ILE A 83 -10.15 -10.31 -6.56
C ILE A 83 -11.01 -10.49 -5.30
N LEU A 84 -12.30 -10.12 -5.37
CA LEU A 84 -13.20 -10.26 -4.21
C LEU A 84 -13.49 -11.75 -3.90
N PRO A 85 -13.85 -12.09 -2.64
CA PRO A 85 -14.21 -13.46 -2.25
C PRO A 85 -15.30 -14.11 -3.11
N SER A 86 -16.29 -13.32 -3.55
CA SER A 86 -17.41 -13.81 -4.38
C SER A 86 -16.96 -14.37 -5.75
N PRO A 87 -16.20 -13.61 -6.58
CA PRO A 87 -15.65 -14.16 -7.83
C PRO A 87 -14.46 -15.09 -7.64
N SER A 88 -13.75 -15.06 -6.49
CA SER A 88 -12.59 -15.94 -6.27
C SER A 88 -12.96 -17.38 -5.93
N GLY A 89 -14.14 -17.61 -5.35
CA GLY A 89 -14.54 -18.92 -4.85
C GLY A 89 -13.83 -19.35 -3.56
N VAL A 90 -13.06 -18.45 -2.93
CA VAL A 90 -12.32 -18.72 -1.68
C VAL A 90 -13.09 -18.16 -0.50
N TYR A 91 -13.69 -19.05 0.29
CA TYR A 91 -14.60 -18.73 1.39
C TYR A 91 -14.15 -19.22 2.76
N HIS A 92 -13.23 -20.19 2.82
CA HIS A 92 -12.79 -20.80 4.08
C HIS A 92 -11.27 -20.79 4.25
N ASN A 93 -10.83 -20.85 5.50
CA ASN A 93 -9.41 -20.90 5.86
C ASN A 93 -8.71 -22.18 5.38
N SER A 94 -9.42 -23.31 5.36
CA SER A 94 -8.88 -24.61 4.93
C SER A 94 -8.79 -24.77 3.41
N GLN A 95 -9.32 -23.82 2.62
CA GLN A 95 -9.34 -23.94 1.17
C GLN A 95 -8.00 -23.52 0.55
N PRO A 96 -7.35 -24.37 -0.27
CA PRO A 96 -6.21 -23.94 -1.06
C PRO A 96 -6.69 -22.96 -2.14
N TRP A 97 -6.28 -21.70 -2.02
CA TRP A 97 -6.73 -20.61 -2.89
C TRP A 97 -6.09 -20.59 -4.29
N ARG A 98 -4.86 -21.12 -4.46
CA ARG A 98 -4.22 -21.21 -5.79
C ARG A 98 -4.99 -22.08 -6.79
N PRO A 99 -5.45 -23.31 -6.44
CA PRO A 99 -6.34 -24.08 -7.31
C PRO A 99 -7.68 -23.41 -7.60
N ALA A 100 -8.22 -22.63 -6.66
CA ALA A 100 -9.47 -21.89 -6.86
C ALA A 100 -9.30 -20.72 -7.85
N MET A 101 -8.10 -20.12 -7.92
CA MET A 101 -7.78 -18.99 -8.79
C MET A 101 -6.47 -19.21 -9.58
N PRO A 102 -6.43 -20.16 -10.54
CA PRO A 102 -5.18 -20.53 -11.22
C PRO A 102 -4.62 -19.46 -12.16
N LYS A 103 -5.38 -18.39 -12.44
CA LYS A 103 -4.96 -17.27 -13.31
C LYS A 103 -4.62 -15.99 -12.54
N ALA A 104 -4.75 -16.00 -11.21
CA ALA A 104 -4.60 -14.79 -10.40
C ALA A 104 -3.14 -14.52 -9.96
N VAL A 105 -2.25 -15.50 -10.12
CA VAL A 105 -0.82 -15.42 -9.79
C VAL A 105 -0.02 -16.15 -10.84
#